data_AF-A0A379UTQ7-F1
#
_entry.id   AF-A0A379UTQ7-F1
#
_cell.length_a   1.000
_cell.length_b   1.000
_cell.length_c   1.000
_cell.angle_alpha   90.00
_cell.angle_beta   90.00
_cell.angle_gamma   90.00
#
_symmetry.space_group_name_H-M   'P 1'
#
loop_
_entity.id
_entity.type
_entity.pdbx_description
1 polymer ?
#
loop_
_entity_poly.entity_id
_entity_poly.type
_entity_poly.pdbx_seq_one_letter_code
_entity_poly.pdbx_strand_id
1 'polypeptide(L)'
;MMADTITRFKEGKPVLYYTWTPYWVSDVMKPGKDVVWLQVPFSSLPANRKILILNCRTRANYGFPVNTMHIVANKAWRRKIRRRRNCSPS
;
A
#
# COMPACT_ATOMS: atom_id res chain seq x y z
N MET A 1 -2.39 -12.06 12.82
CA MET A 1 -3.44 -11.05 12.57
C MET A 1 -4.24 -11.37 11.31
N MET A 2 -3.67 -11.33 10.10
CA MET A 2 -4.45 -11.59 8.86
C MET A 2 -4.98 -13.02 8.71
N ALA A 3 -4.26 -14.04 9.18
CA ALA A 3 -4.70 -15.43 9.09
C ALA A 3 -6.00 -15.69 9.88
N ASP A 4 -6.11 -15.13 11.09
CA ASP A 4 -7.32 -15.22 11.91
C ASP A 4 -8.52 -14.51 11.27
N THR A 5 -8.28 -13.37 10.63
CA THR A 5 -9.29 -12.64 9.85
C THR A 5 -9.82 -13.49 8.69
N ILE A 6 -8.95 -14.20 7.98
CA ILE A 6 -9.36 -15.10 6.87
C ILE A 6 -10.17 -16.28 7.40
N THR A 7 -9.79 -16.87 8.53
CA THR A 7 -10.56 -17.96 9.14
C THR A 7 -11.95 -17.50 9.54
N ARG A 8 -12.09 -16.34 10.21
CA ARG A 8 -13.39 -15.76 10.55
C ARG A 8 -14.24 -15.41 9.32
N PHE A 9 -13.61 -14.96 8.24
CA PHE A 9 -14.29 -14.75 6.97
C PHE A 9 -14.85 -16.06 6.40
N LYS A 10 -14.08 -17.15 6.44
CA LYS A 10 -14.53 -18.49 6.01
C LYS A 10 -15.65 -19.06 6.88
N GLU A 11 -15.72 -18.67 8.15
CA GLU A 11 -16.83 -18.99 9.07
C GLU A 11 -18.09 -18.13 8.82
N GLY A 12 -18.07 -17.23 7.82
CA GLY A 12 -19.21 -16.35 7.50
C GLY A 12 -19.40 -15.20 8.50
N LYS A 13 -18.42 -14.94 9.37
CA LYS A 13 -18.49 -13.84 10.34
C LYS A 13 -18.04 -12.53 9.71
N PRO A 14 -18.62 -11.39 10.12
CA PRO A 14 -18.19 -10.08 9.63
C PRO A 14 -16.74 -9.80 10.06
N VAL A 15 -15.94 -9.27 9.13
CA VAL A 15 -14.52 -8.95 9.34
C VAL A 15 -14.21 -7.52 8.89
N LEU A 16 -13.37 -6.83 9.65
CA LEU A 16 -12.83 -5.51 9.32
C LEU A 16 -11.31 -5.58 9.47
N TYR A 17 -10.58 -5.25 8.40
CA TYR A 17 -9.12 -5.26 8.41
C TYR A 17 -8.55 -4.19 7.48
N TYR A 18 -7.33 -3.76 7.79
CA TYR A 18 -6.58 -2.80 6.99
C TYR A 18 -5.56 -3.53 6.10
N THR A 19 -5.59 -3.30 4.79
CA THR A 19 -4.68 -3.94 3.83
C THR A 19 -4.18 -2.95 2.78
N TRP A 20 -3.09 -3.30 2.09
CA TRP A 20 -2.51 -2.53 0.99
C TRP A 20 -2.21 -3.43 -0.22
N THR A 21 -2.22 -2.86 -1.41
CA THR A 21 -1.87 -3.56 -2.66
C THR A 21 -0.51 -3.10 -3.18
N PRO A 22 0.35 -4.01 -3.71
CA PRO A 22 0.15 -5.46 -3.86
C PRO A 22 0.47 -6.26 -2.58
N TYR A 23 -0.43 -7.17 -2.18
CA TYR A 23 -0.21 -8.13 -1.08
C TYR A 23 -1.00 -9.42 -1.32
N TRP A 24 -0.55 -10.54 -0.73
CA TRP A 24 -1.12 -11.89 -0.96
C TRP A 24 -2.58 -12.04 -0.49
N VAL A 25 -3.01 -11.20 0.45
CA VAL A 25 -4.37 -11.22 1.00
C VAL A 25 -5.43 -10.91 -0.07
N SER A 26 -5.09 -10.10 -1.07
CA SER A 26 -6.02 -9.75 -2.16
C SER A 26 -6.31 -10.91 -3.13
N ASP A 27 -5.51 -11.99 -3.09
CA ASP A 27 -5.78 -13.20 -3.88
C ASP A 27 -6.80 -14.12 -3.20
N VAL A 28 -6.81 -14.11 -1.86
CA VAL A 28 -7.74 -14.90 -1.03
C VAL A 28 -9.09 -14.19 -0.84
N MET A 29 -9.07 -12.87 -0.66
CA MET A 29 -10.27 -12.05 -0.47
C MET A 29 -10.35 -11.00 -1.57
N LYS A 30 -11.13 -11.28 -2.61
CA LYS A 30 -11.14 -10.47 -3.84
C LYS A 30 -12.03 -9.23 -3.67
N PRO A 31 -11.49 -8.01 -3.86
CA PRO A 31 -12.29 -6.79 -3.84
C PRO A 31 -13.41 -6.83 -4.89
N GLY A 32 -14.64 -6.51 -4.50
CA GLY A 32 -15.82 -6.52 -5.37
C GLY A 32 -16.54 -7.87 -5.46
N LYS A 33 -15.98 -8.95 -4.90
CA LYS A 33 -16.66 -10.25 -4.75
C LYS A 33 -16.82 -10.61 -3.28
N ASP A 34 -15.72 -10.60 -2.54
CA ASP A 34 -15.64 -11.10 -1.17
C ASP A 34 -15.56 -9.96 -0.16
N VAL A 35 -14.96 -8.83 -0.55
CA VAL A 35 -14.73 -7.66 0.31
C VAL A 35 -14.95 -6.35 -0.44
N VAL A 36 -15.27 -5.29 0.30
CA VAL A 36 -15.46 -3.93 -0.23
C VAL A 36 -14.55 -2.94 0.49
N TRP A 37 -14.09 -1.92 -0.24
CA TRP A 37 -13.33 -0.81 0.34
C TRP A 37 -14.27 0.20 0.98
N LEU A 38 -14.09 0.46 2.27
CA LEU A 38 -14.87 1.47 2.99
C LEU A 38 -14.35 2.87 2.67
N GLN A 39 -15.28 3.77 2.37
CA GLN A 39 -14.99 5.19 2.19
C GLN A 39 -14.94 5.89 3.54
N VAL A 40 -14.16 6.96 3.64
CA VAL A 40 -14.07 7.80 4.83
C VAL A 40 -14.65 9.18 4.56
N PRO A 41 -15.31 9.80 5.55
CA PRO A 41 -15.98 11.10 5.36
C PRO A 41 -14.99 12.25 5.18
N PHE A 42 -13.77 12.14 5.73
CA PHE A 42 -12.72 13.14 5.59
C PHE A 42 -11.33 12.51 5.66
N SER A 43 -10.33 13.19 5.08
CA SER A 43 -8.94 12.73 5.06
C SER A 43 -8.20 13.18 6.32
N SER A 44 -7.65 12.22 7.07
CA SER A 44 -6.89 12.48 8.30
C SER A 44 -5.54 11.74 8.27
N LEU A 45 -4.58 12.28 7.50
CA LEU A 45 -3.24 11.72 7.41
C LEU A 45 -2.28 12.44 8.36
N PRO A 46 -1.41 11.71 9.09
CA PRO A 46 -0.38 12.32 9.90
C PRO A 46 0.62 13.08 9.02
N ALA A 47 1.06 14.24 9.54
CA ALA A 47 1.90 15.23 8.86
C ALA A 47 1.23 15.90 7.64
N ASN A 48 0.31 16.83 7.91
CA ASN A 48 -0.13 17.99 7.10
C ASN A 48 -0.28 17.83 5.56
N ARG A 49 -0.35 16.61 5.05
CA ARG A 49 -0.55 16.29 3.64
C ARG A 49 -2.05 16.31 3.39
N LYS A 50 -2.58 17.53 3.24
CA LYS A 50 -3.90 17.78 2.64
C LYS A 50 -3.85 17.48 1.14
N ILE A 51 -3.40 16.27 0.79
CA ILE A 51 -3.54 15.76 -0.57
C ILE A 51 -5.03 15.46 -0.71
N LEU A 52 -5.69 16.04 -1.71
CA LEU A 52 -7.05 15.67 -2.06
C LEU A 52 -7.06 14.17 -2.38
N ILE A 53 -7.48 13.35 -1.42
CA ILE A 53 -7.60 11.89 -1.56
C ILE A 53 -8.90 11.51 -2.29
N LEU A 54 -9.43 12.46 -3.05
CA LEU A 54 -10.65 12.28 -3.79
C LEU A 54 -10.27 11.61 -5.11
N ASN A 55 -10.80 10.42 -5.35
CA ASN A 55 -10.68 9.82 -6.67
C ASN A 55 -11.32 10.77 -7.69
N CYS A 56 -10.52 11.25 -8.64
CA CYS A 56 -10.93 12.24 -9.63
C CYS A 56 -12.14 11.78 -10.46
N ARG A 57 -12.30 10.46 -10.66
CA ARG A 57 -13.36 9.89 -11.49
C ARG A 57 -14.66 9.59 -10.74
N THR A 58 -14.57 9.17 -9.48
CA THR A 58 -15.74 8.72 -8.69
C THR A 58 -16.11 9.64 -7.54
N ARG A 59 -15.32 10.70 -7.29
CA ARG A 59 -15.41 11.55 -6.10
C ARG A 59 -15.46 10.76 -4.78
N ALA A 60 -14.89 9.55 -4.76
CA ALA A 60 -14.82 8.70 -3.57
C ALA A 60 -13.52 8.97 -2.79
N ASN A 61 -13.61 8.98 -1.46
CA ASN A 61 -12.46 9.12 -0.56
C ASN A 61 -12.25 7.80 0.19
N TYR A 62 -11.12 7.13 -0.06
CA TYR A 62 -10.75 5.87 0.60
C TYR A 62 -9.72 6.07 1.73
N GLY A 63 -9.45 7.32 2.12
CA GLY A 63 -8.61 7.66 3.27
C GLY A 63 -7.10 7.64 3.00
N PHE A 64 -6.65 6.97 1.95
CA PHE A 64 -5.24 6.93 1.53
C PHE A 64 -5.07 7.30 0.05
N PRO A 65 -4.04 8.10 -0.30
CA PRO A 65 -3.72 8.38 -1.69
C PRO A 65 -3.19 7.11 -2.37
N VAL A 66 -3.14 7.11 -3.70
CA VAL A 66 -2.40 6.09 -4.44
C VAL A 66 -0.93 6.17 -3.99
N ASN A 67 -0.45 5.09 -3.39
CA ASN A 67 0.91 5.03 -2.86
C ASN A 67 1.91 4.69 -3.97
N THR A 68 3.09 5.32 -3.91
CA THR A 68 4.21 5.03 -4.80
C THR A 68 5.34 4.41 -4.02
N MET A 69 5.81 3.24 -4.47
CA MET A 69 6.99 2.59 -3.90
C MET A 69 8.24 3.07 -4.66
N HIS A 70 9.24 3.55 -3.92
CA HIS A 70 10.51 4.02 -4.48
C HIS A 70 11.67 3.16 -3.96
N ILE A 71 12.60 2.82 -4.84
CA ILE A 71 13.86 2.21 -4.44
C ILE A 71 14.75 3.31 -3.84
N VAL A 72 15.07 3.19 -2.56
CA VAL A 72 15.97 4.12 -1.87
C VAL A 72 17.27 3.41 -1.53
N ALA A 73 18.39 4.09 -1.80
CA ALA A 73 19.72 3.58 -1.49
C ALA A 73 20.55 4.65 -0.77
N ASN A 74 21.37 4.21 0.19
CA ASN A 74 22.26 5.09 0.95
C ASN A 74 23.21 5.86 -0.01
N LYS A 75 23.28 7.19 0.17
CA LYS A 75 24.07 8.08 -0.70
C LYS A 75 25.56 7.71 -0.71
N ALA A 76 26.14 7.40 0.45
CA ALA A 76 27.54 7.00 0.57
C ALA A 76 27.80 5.65 -0.13
N TRP A 77 26.88 4.70 0.03
CA TRP A 77 26.94 3.40 -0.64
C TRP A 77 26.87 3.51 -2.16
N ARG A 78 25.93 4.31 -2.69
CA ARG A 78 25.79 4.59 -4.14
C ARG A 78 27.08 5.16 -4.73
N ARG A 79 27.72 6.09 -4.01
CA ARG A 79 28.99 6.72 -4.44
C ARG A 79 30.15 5.72 -4.48
N LYS A 80 30.20 4.78 -3.53
CA LYS A 80 31.26 3.75 -3.46
C LYS A 80 31.12 2.72 -4.59
N ILE A 81 29.92 2.28 -4.92
CA ILE A 81 29.67 1.37 -6.06
C ILE A 81 29.96 2.05 -7.40
N ARG A 82 29.60 3.33 -7.55
CA ARG A 82 29.94 4.10 -8.77
C ARG A 82 31.45 4.16 -9.02
N ARG A 83 32.25 4.30 -7.97
CA ARG A 83 33.73 4.29 -8.08
C ARG A 83 34.30 2.92 -8.44
N ARG A 84 33.69 1.83 -7.97
CA ARG A 84 34.16 0.46 -8.25
C ARG A 84 33.92 0.03 -9.70
N ARG A 85 32.83 0.47 -10.34
CA ARG A 85 32.56 0.16 -11.76
C ARG A 85 33.54 0.81 -12.75
N ASN A 86 34.18 1.92 -12.35
CA ASN A 86 35.19 2.59 -13.18
C ASN A 86 36.60 1.99 -13.03
N CYS A 87 36.76 0.95 -12.22
CA CYS A 87 37.99 0.18 -12.09
C CYS A 87 37.72 -1.24 -12.60
N SER A 88 37.57 -1.40 -13.92
CA SER A 88 37.80 -2.68 -14.57
C SER A 88 39.28 -2.73 -14.95
N PRO A 89 40.03 -3.79 -14.61
CA PRO A 89 41.43 -3.89 -15.02
C PRO A 89 41.48 -4.14 -16.54
N SER A 90 42.25 -3.32 -17.23
CA SER A 90 42.83 -3.64 -18.55
C SER A 90 43.93 -4.67 -18.37
#